data_AF-A0A1X1YXY3-F1
#
_entry.id   AF-A0A1X1YXY3-F1
#
_cell.length_a   1.000
_cell.length_b   1.000
_cell.length_c   1.000
_cell.angle_alpha   90.00
_cell.angle_beta   90.00
_cell.angle_gamma   90.00
#
_symmetry.space_group_name_H-M   'P 1'
#
loop_
_entity.id
_entity.type
_entity.pdbx_description
1 polymer ?
#
loop_
_entity_poly.entity_id
_entity_poly.type
_entity_poly.pdbx_seq_one_letter_code
_entity_poly.pdbx_strand_id
1 'polypeptide(L)'
;MADRYGTDILADNPHTARRVRSVEVPVERGMVVEDAESGYVGAVVRIAYGRMDLEDRHGRIRGFPVGPGYLIDGKPVILTEPRPTAPTAPARTASGSVAVRGARAKVALASRIYVEGRHDAELVEQVWGEDLRIEGVVVEYLGGIDDLAGIVAEFQPGPGRRLGVLVDHLVDGSKETRIAEAVRRGPYGAHTLIVGHPYVDIWQAVKPGRLGLKAWPKIPRNVEWKHGICAALGWPHAGQADIAAAWQRIRGRVRDWTDLEPELIGRVEELIDFVTQPGG
;
A
#
# COMPACT_ATOMS: atom_id res chain seq x y z
N MET A 1 -54.85 57.27 33.23
CA MET A 1 -53.75 58.13 33.72
C MET A 1 -52.46 57.60 33.13
N ALA A 2 -51.71 58.42 32.41
CA ALA A 2 -50.41 58.04 31.86
C ALA A 2 -49.40 57.91 33.01
N ASP A 3 -48.76 56.75 33.09
CA ASP A 3 -47.62 56.51 33.98
C ASP A 3 -46.49 57.48 33.63
N ARG A 4 -46.16 58.37 34.58
CA ARG A 4 -45.13 59.42 34.42
C ARG A 4 -43.74 58.98 34.89
N TYR A 5 -43.58 57.72 35.30
CA TYR A 5 -42.28 57.17 35.70
C TYR A 5 -42.03 55.80 35.06
N GLY A 6 -42.23 55.72 33.75
CA GLY A 6 -41.69 54.63 32.96
C GLY A 6 -40.19 54.80 32.78
N THR A 7 -39.40 53.98 33.47
CA THR A 7 -38.23 53.19 32.99
C THR A 7 -37.34 52.89 34.21
N ASP A 8 -37.21 51.62 34.57
CA ASP A 8 -36.22 51.15 35.55
C ASP A 8 -34.81 51.39 34.99
N ILE A 9 -34.09 52.33 35.60
CA ILE A 9 -32.75 52.78 35.17
C ILE A 9 -31.67 51.72 35.50
N LEU A 10 -32.01 50.66 36.24
CA LEU A 10 -31.15 49.52 36.52
C LEU A 10 -31.38 48.33 35.56
N ALA A 11 -32.35 48.43 34.64
CA ALA A 11 -32.66 47.34 33.71
C ALA A 11 -31.58 47.13 32.64
N ASP A 12 -30.75 48.14 32.37
CA ASP A 12 -29.69 48.05 31.36
C ASP A 12 -28.32 47.96 32.04
N ASN A 13 -27.90 46.74 32.35
CA ASN A 13 -26.58 46.45 32.90
C ASN A 13 -25.56 46.37 31.74
N PRO A 14 -24.66 47.37 31.54
CA PRO A 14 -23.71 47.38 30.43
C PRO A 14 -22.71 46.21 30.48
N HIS A 15 -22.62 45.47 31.60
CA HIS A 15 -21.84 44.25 31.73
C HIS A 15 -22.52 42.99 31.17
N THR A 16 -23.80 43.06 30.78
CA THR A 16 -24.49 41.96 30.07
C THR A 16 -24.34 42.00 28.55
N ALA A 17 -23.60 42.95 28.00
CA ALA A 17 -23.22 42.97 26.58
C ALA A 17 -22.46 41.69 26.21
N ARG A 18 -23.21 40.70 25.71
CA ARG A 18 -22.84 39.47 24.98
C ARG A 18 -21.33 39.23 24.90
N ARG A 19 -20.74 38.63 25.95
CA ARG A 19 -19.36 38.13 25.89
C ARG A 19 -19.23 37.21 24.67
N VAL A 20 -18.51 37.66 23.65
CA VAL A 20 -18.18 36.82 22.49
C VAL A 20 -17.32 35.69 23.01
N ARG A 21 -17.88 34.48 23.03
CA ARG A 21 -17.19 33.30 23.57
C ARG A 21 -16.10 32.91 22.59
N SER A 22 -14.87 32.78 23.08
CA SER A 22 -13.76 32.32 22.27
C SER A 22 -14.03 30.92 21.72
N VAL A 23 -13.72 30.71 20.44
CA VAL A 23 -13.84 29.41 19.77
C VAL A 23 -12.46 28.74 19.75
N GLU A 24 -12.40 27.46 20.07
CA GLU A 24 -11.18 26.67 19.89
C GLU A 24 -10.91 26.45 18.40
N VAL A 25 -9.71 26.80 17.97
CA VAL A 25 -9.26 26.70 16.58
C VAL A 25 -7.91 25.99 16.55
N PRO A 26 -7.74 24.88 15.81
CA PRO A 26 -6.43 24.28 15.60
C PRO A 26 -5.50 25.26 14.87
N VAL A 27 -4.28 25.45 15.38
CA VAL A 27 -3.31 26.31 14.73
C VAL A 27 -2.79 25.65 13.44
N GLU A 28 -2.84 26.37 12.32
CA GLU A 28 -2.37 25.91 11.02
C GLU A 28 -1.29 26.85 10.49
N ARG A 29 -0.30 26.31 9.76
CA ARG A 29 0.70 27.15 9.07
C ARG A 29 0.00 28.02 8.02
N GLY A 30 0.39 29.29 7.94
CA GLY A 30 -0.20 30.29 7.06
C GLY A 30 -1.43 30.99 7.64
N MET A 31 -1.98 30.52 8.77
CA MET A 31 -3.07 31.21 9.47
C MET A 31 -2.58 32.58 9.96
N VAL A 32 -3.33 33.64 9.67
CA VAL A 32 -3.04 34.99 10.18
C VAL A 32 -3.82 35.19 11.47
N VAL A 33 -3.09 35.49 12.54
CA VAL A 33 -3.66 35.72 13.87
C VAL A 33 -3.16 37.03 14.43
N GLU A 34 -3.99 37.66 15.26
CA GLU A 34 -3.64 38.84 16.03
C GLU A 34 -3.53 38.45 17.51
N ASP A 35 -2.43 38.82 18.15
CA ASP A 35 -2.27 38.71 19.60
C ASP A 35 -3.00 39.87 20.30
N ALA A 36 -4.02 39.56 21.10
CA ALA A 36 -4.91 40.56 21.70
C ALA A 36 -4.21 41.43 22.77
N GLU A 37 -3.11 40.96 23.35
CA GLU A 37 -2.36 41.71 24.37
C GLU A 37 -1.38 42.70 23.74
N SER A 38 -0.59 42.27 22.76
CA SER A 38 0.43 43.12 22.12
C SER A 38 0.00 43.78 20.81
N GLY A 39 -1.17 43.42 20.26
CA GLY A 39 -1.66 43.90 18.98
C GLY A 39 -0.84 43.41 17.77
N TYR A 40 -0.02 42.37 17.98
CA TYR A 40 0.86 41.85 16.94
C TYR A 40 0.08 40.97 15.97
N VAL A 41 0.11 41.32 14.68
CA VAL A 41 -0.56 40.57 13.61
C VAL A 41 0.48 39.86 12.76
N GLY A 42 0.35 38.54 12.60
CA GLY A 42 1.27 37.78 11.77
C GLY A 42 0.74 36.41 11.33
N ALA A 43 1.36 35.87 10.28
CA ALA A 43 1.08 34.54 9.76
C ALA A 43 1.90 33.47 10.49
N VAL A 44 1.28 32.35 10.84
CA VAL A 44 1.97 31.23 11.49
C VAL A 44 2.95 30.57 10.52
N VAL A 45 4.25 30.71 10.77
CA VAL A 45 5.30 30.10 9.93
C VAL A 45 5.87 28.81 10.52
N ARG A 46 5.79 28.66 11.85
CA ARG A 46 6.28 27.47 12.55
C ARG A 46 5.39 27.16 13.75
N ILE A 47 5.23 25.87 14.04
CA ILE A 47 4.56 25.35 15.23
C ILE A 47 5.44 24.25 15.80
N ALA A 48 5.82 24.35 17.08
CA ALA A 48 6.62 23.34 17.77
C ALA A 48 6.45 23.46 19.28
N TYR A 49 6.26 22.33 19.97
CA TYR A 49 6.29 22.22 21.44
C TYR A 49 5.39 23.25 22.15
N GLY A 50 4.10 23.34 21.79
CA GLY A 50 3.18 24.32 22.39
C GLY A 50 3.48 25.78 22.08
N ARG A 51 4.35 26.08 21.10
CA ARG A 51 4.66 27.43 20.64
C ARG A 51 4.48 27.57 19.13
N MET A 52 4.23 28.79 18.69
CA MET A 52 4.15 29.17 17.29
C MET A 52 5.00 30.40 17.01
N ASP A 53 5.55 30.49 15.80
CA ASP A 53 6.27 31.67 15.33
C ASP A 53 5.37 32.40 14.32
N LEU A 54 5.15 33.70 14.54
CA LEU A 54 4.32 34.57 13.72
C LEU A 54 5.19 35.56 12.93
N GLU A 55 5.03 35.57 11.60
CA GLU A 55 5.69 36.51 10.69
C GLU A 55 4.77 37.69 10.37
N ASP A 56 5.22 38.92 10.63
CA ASP A 56 4.49 40.14 10.28
C ASP A 56 4.62 40.52 8.79
N ARG A 57 3.88 41.53 8.35
CA ARG A 57 3.91 42.03 6.96
C ARG A 57 5.27 42.59 6.50
N HIS A 58 6.19 42.84 7.43
CA HIS A 58 7.54 43.33 7.14
C HIS A 58 8.59 42.22 7.28
N GLY A 59 8.16 40.95 7.41
CA GLY A 59 9.03 39.78 7.51
C GLY A 59 9.68 39.60 8.89
N ARG A 60 9.21 40.29 9.93
CA ARG A 60 9.71 40.08 11.30
C ARG A 60 9.02 38.88 11.91
N ILE A 61 9.80 38.00 12.54
CA ILE A 61 9.30 36.77 13.17
C ILE A 61 9.36 36.93 14.69
N ARG A 62 8.25 36.63 15.37
CA ARG A 62 8.17 36.64 16.84
C ARG A 62 7.47 35.37 17.34
N GLY A 63 7.98 34.79 18.42
CA GLY A 63 7.45 33.56 19.00
C GLY A 63 6.37 33.81 20.05
N PHE A 64 5.30 33.03 20.01
CA PHE A 64 4.11 33.12 20.86
C PHE A 64 3.68 31.73 21.37
N PRO A 65 3.05 31.63 22.56
CA PRO A 65 2.51 30.36 23.05
C PRO A 65 1.22 29.97 22.31
N VAL A 66 1.02 28.68 22.06
CA VAL A 66 -0.28 28.17 21.61
C VAL A 66 -1.24 28.20 22.81
N GLY A 67 -2.43 28.77 22.64
CA GLY A 67 -3.40 28.92 23.72
C GLY A 67 -4.42 30.04 23.48
N PRO A 68 -5.09 30.53 24.55
CA PRO A 68 -6.00 31.67 24.46
C PRO A 68 -5.25 32.99 24.23
N GLY A 69 -5.99 34.04 23.83
CA GLY A 69 -5.44 35.40 23.69
C GLY A 69 -5.29 35.90 22.26
N TYR A 70 -5.81 35.16 21.28
CA TYR A 70 -5.70 35.52 19.87
C TYR A 70 -7.03 35.94 19.26
N LEU A 71 -6.96 36.73 18.20
CA LEU A 71 -8.08 37.12 17.35
C LEU A 71 -7.85 36.60 15.93
N ILE A 72 -8.91 36.11 15.29
CA ILE A 72 -8.99 35.86 13.85
C ILE A 72 -10.12 36.71 13.31
N ASP A 73 -9.85 37.57 12.33
CA ASP A 73 -10.81 38.54 11.79
C ASP A 73 -11.52 39.37 12.89
N GLY A 74 -10.76 39.75 13.93
CA GLY A 74 -11.25 40.50 15.08
C GLY A 74 -12.10 39.71 16.08
N LYS A 75 -12.24 38.39 15.92
CA LYS A 75 -13.01 37.51 16.82
C LYS A 75 -12.08 36.70 17.72
N PRO A 76 -12.35 36.60 19.03
CA PRO A 76 -11.51 35.86 19.96
C PRO A 76 -11.52 34.35 19.68
N VAL A 77 -10.32 33.76 19.68
CA VAL A 77 -10.09 32.33 19.50
C VAL A 77 -9.13 31.78 20.57
N ILE A 78 -9.21 30.47 20.79
CA ILE A 78 -8.24 29.71 21.59
C ILE A 78 -7.50 28.83 20.59
N LEU A 79 -6.22 29.12 20.36
CA LEU A 79 -5.40 28.31 19.46
C LEU A 79 -5.05 27.00 20.17
N THR A 80 -5.30 25.88 19.50
CA THR A 80 -5.01 24.53 20.00
C THR A 80 -3.94 23.88 19.13
N GLU A 81 -3.17 22.95 19.70
CA GLU A 81 -2.14 22.24 18.93
C GLU A 81 -2.76 21.50 17.74
N PRO A 82 -2.03 21.39 16.59
CA PRO A 82 -2.54 20.68 15.43
C PRO A 82 -2.81 19.23 15.82
N ARG A 83 -4.05 18.76 15.67
CA ARG A 83 -4.33 17.33 15.81
C ARG A 83 -3.68 16.63 14.63
N PRO A 84 -2.81 15.62 14.84
CA PRO A 84 -2.36 14.78 13.76
C PRO A 84 -3.59 14.15 13.11
N THR A 85 -3.87 14.47 11.86
CA THR A 85 -4.80 13.69 11.06
C THR A 85 -4.19 12.31 10.95
N ALA A 86 -4.81 11.32 11.62
CA ALA A 86 -4.39 9.94 11.48
C ALA A 86 -4.40 9.60 9.98
N PRO A 87 -3.34 8.99 9.43
CA PRO A 87 -3.34 8.61 8.03
C PRO A 87 -4.53 7.69 7.78
N THR A 88 -5.43 8.13 6.90
CA THR A 88 -6.58 7.33 6.49
C THR A 88 -6.05 6.05 5.87
N ALA A 89 -6.32 4.90 6.49
CA ALA A 89 -5.93 3.61 5.94
C ALA A 89 -6.42 3.49 4.49
N PRO A 90 -5.58 3.00 3.57
CA PRO A 90 -5.89 2.95 2.15
C PRO A 90 -7.21 2.20 1.92
N ALA A 91 -8.00 2.69 0.97
CA ALA A 91 -9.30 2.08 0.63
C ALA A 91 -9.14 0.77 -0.17
N ARG A 92 -7.94 0.51 -0.70
CA ARG A 92 -7.63 -0.66 -1.53
C ARG A 92 -6.31 -1.31 -1.12
N THR A 93 -6.23 -2.63 -1.34
CA THR A 93 -5.00 -3.42 -1.20
C THR A 93 -4.07 -3.18 -2.40
N ALA A 94 -2.84 -3.71 -2.32
CA ALA A 94 -1.87 -3.61 -3.43
C ALA A 94 -2.30 -4.38 -4.68
N SER A 95 -3.19 -5.38 -4.57
CA SER A 95 -3.80 -6.08 -5.72
C SER A 95 -4.97 -5.29 -6.33
N GLY A 96 -5.43 -4.24 -5.65
CA GLY A 96 -6.52 -3.38 -6.10
C GLY A 96 -7.90 -3.72 -5.53
N SER A 97 -8.02 -4.77 -4.71
CA SER A 97 -9.24 -5.13 -3.99
C SER A 97 -9.63 -4.08 -2.96
N VAL A 98 -10.89 -4.07 -2.53
CA VAL A 98 -11.36 -3.21 -1.43
C VAL A 98 -10.76 -3.70 -0.12
N ALA A 99 -10.08 -2.82 0.61
CA ALA A 99 -9.46 -3.17 1.88
C ALA A 99 -10.52 -3.50 2.95
N VAL A 100 -10.45 -4.70 3.53
CA VAL A 100 -11.39 -5.14 4.58
C VAL A 100 -10.84 -4.73 5.95
N ARG A 101 -11.41 -3.67 6.54
CA ARG A 101 -10.98 -3.18 7.86
C ARG A 101 -11.42 -4.13 8.97
N GLY A 102 -10.47 -4.52 9.82
CA GLY A 102 -10.76 -5.34 11.01
C GLY A 102 -11.13 -6.79 10.71
N ALA A 103 -10.77 -7.30 9.52
CA ALA A 103 -10.88 -8.73 9.23
C ALA A 103 -10.10 -9.52 10.28
N ARG A 104 -10.77 -10.44 10.98
CA ARG A 104 -10.09 -11.44 11.78
C ARG A 104 -9.34 -12.37 10.83
N ALA A 105 -8.09 -12.71 11.15
CA ALA A 105 -7.36 -13.72 10.40
C ALA A 105 -8.22 -14.99 10.32
N LYS A 106 -8.61 -15.38 9.10
CA LYS A 106 -9.29 -16.65 8.87
C LYS A 106 -8.31 -17.77 9.23
N VAL A 107 -8.82 -18.91 9.69
CA VAL A 107 -8.02 -20.14 9.71
C VAL A 107 -7.56 -20.37 8.27
N ALA A 108 -6.25 -20.64 8.09
CA ALA A 108 -5.71 -20.89 6.76
C ALA A 108 -6.57 -21.95 6.06
N LEU A 109 -7.03 -21.64 4.84
CA LEU A 109 -7.65 -22.62 3.96
C LEU A 109 -6.72 -23.80 3.82
N ALA A 110 -7.30 -24.97 3.55
CA ALA A 110 -6.49 -26.13 3.24
C ALA A 110 -5.76 -25.96 1.88
N SER A 111 -6.28 -25.10 1.00
CA SER A 111 -5.71 -24.79 -0.32
C SER A 111 -4.36 -24.05 -0.25
N ARG A 112 -3.52 -24.23 -1.26
CA ARG A 112 -2.17 -23.64 -1.38
C ARG A 112 -1.88 -23.15 -2.78
N ILE A 113 -1.03 -22.14 -2.88
CA ILE A 113 -0.36 -21.75 -4.13
C ILE A 113 1.12 -22.06 -4.00
N TYR A 114 1.67 -22.80 -4.94
CA TYR A 114 3.10 -23.02 -5.06
C TYR A 114 3.66 -22.13 -6.16
N VAL A 115 4.84 -21.57 -5.93
CA VAL A 115 5.57 -20.76 -6.92
C VAL A 115 6.95 -21.32 -7.14
N GLU A 116 7.41 -21.32 -8.39
CA GLU A 116 8.68 -21.95 -8.78
C GLU A 116 9.89 -21.27 -8.14
N GLY A 117 9.94 -19.94 -8.19
CA GLY A 117 11.06 -19.13 -7.71
C GLY A 117 10.80 -18.41 -6.38
N ARG A 118 11.87 -18.08 -5.66
CA ARG A 118 11.77 -17.21 -4.47
C ARG A 118 11.33 -15.79 -4.84
N HIS A 119 11.76 -15.28 -5.99
CA HIS A 119 11.41 -13.93 -6.43
C HIS A 119 9.91 -13.83 -6.75
N ASP A 120 9.33 -14.90 -7.30
CA ASP A 120 7.90 -15.06 -7.51
C ASP A 120 7.13 -14.99 -6.20
N ALA A 121 7.55 -15.77 -5.20
CA ALA A 121 6.95 -15.73 -3.86
C ALA A 121 7.01 -14.32 -3.27
N GLU A 122 8.17 -13.66 -3.38
CA GLU A 122 8.38 -12.31 -2.86
C GLU A 122 7.53 -11.25 -3.57
N LEU A 123 7.27 -11.41 -4.87
CA LEU A 123 6.43 -10.50 -5.65
C LEU A 123 4.94 -10.76 -5.38
N VAL A 124 4.55 -12.03 -5.33
CA VAL A 124 3.17 -12.44 -5.01
C VAL A 124 2.78 -11.94 -3.62
N GLU A 125 3.65 -12.14 -2.63
CA GLU A 125 3.41 -11.67 -1.26
C GLU A 125 3.28 -10.14 -1.20
N GLN A 126 4.10 -9.40 -1.96
CA GLN A 126 4.08 -7.94 -1.95
C GLN A 126 2.79 -7.36 -2.53
N VAL A 127 2.24 -7.97 -3.58
CA VAL A 127 1.10 -7.41 -4.31
C VAL A 127 -0.22 -8.04 -3.86
N TRP A 128 -0.27 -9.35 -3.62
CA TRP A 128 -1.50 -10.09 -3.28
C TRP A 128 -1.52 -10.64 -1.85
N GLY A 129 -0.43 -10.52 -1.08
CA GLY A 129 -0.36 -11.14 0.25
C GLY A 129 -1.47 -10.71 1.20
N GLU A 130 -1.96 -9.46 1.09
CA GLU A 130 -3.11 -8.99 1.89
C GLU A 130 -4.39 -9.77 1.59
N ASP A 131 -4.74 -9.88 0.32
CA ASP A 131 -5.92 -10.60 -0.15
C ASP A 131 -5.82 -12.09 0.16
N LEU A 132 -4.65 -12.69 -0.09
CA LEU A 132 -4.39 -14.10 0.20
C LEU A 132 -4.54 -14.41 1.69
N ARG A 133 -4.09 -13.52 2.57
CA ARG A 133 -4.27 -13.67 4.03
C ARG A 133 -5.74 -13.52 4.46
N ILE A 134 -6.50 -12.65 3.79
CA ILE A 134 -7.96 -12.54 4.02
C ILE A 134 -8.67 -13.83 3.60
N GLU A 135 -8.24 -14.44 2.51
CA GLU A 135 -8.77 -15.72 2.07
C GLU A 135 -8.18 -16.93 2.80
N GLY A 136 -7.11 -16.76 3.55
CA GLY A 136 -6.43 -17.85 4.24
C GLY A 136 -5.61 -18.75 3.31
N VAL A 137 -5.29 -18.29 2.10
CA VAL A 137 -4.44 -19.01 1.15
C VAL A 137 -2.98 -18.74 1.50
N VAL A 138 -2.17 -19.80 1.54
CA VAL A 138 -0.73 -19.70 1.78
C VAL A 138 0.03 -19.93 0.48
N VAL A 139 1.09 -19.15 0.29
CA VAL A 139 2.04 -19.27 -0.84
C VAL A 139 3.30 -19.98 -0.35
N GLU A 140 3.69 -21.04 -1.06
CA GLU A 140 4.84 -21.87 -0.74
C GLU A 140 5.81 -21.95 -1.92
N TYR A 141 7.09 -22.15 -1.62
CA TYR A 141 8.14 -22.26 -2.62
C TYR A 141 8.28 -23.71 -3.08
N LEU A 142 8.23 -23.94 -4.40
CA LEU A 142 8.28 -25.27 -5.01
C LEU A 142 9.71 -25.84 -5.08
N GLY A 143 10.71 -25.00 -5.33
CA GLY A 143 12.10 -25.46 -5.55
C GLY A 143 12.42 -25.89 -6.99
N GLY A 144 11.41 -26.01 -7.85
CA GLY A 144 11.50 -26.38 -9.26
C GLY A 144 10.34 -27.28 -9.67
N ILE A 145 9.93 -27.26 -10.94
CA ILE A 145 8.77 -28.05 -11.40
C ILE A 145 8.99 -29.57 -11.34
N ASP A 146 10.24 -30.02 -11.26
CA ASP A 146 10.59 -31.44 -11.25
C ASP A 146 10.03 -32.22 -10.06
N ASP A 147 9.88 -31.55 -8.91
CA ASP A 147 9.34 -32.15 -7.69
C ASP A 147 7.81 -32.11 -7.61
N LEU A 148 7.16 -31.46 -8.59
CA LEU A 148 5.73 -31.16 -8.54
C LEU A 148 4.86 -32.41 -8.40
N ALA A 149 5.20 -33.51 -9.07
CA ALA A 149 4.44 -34.76 -8.98
C ALA A 149 4.44 -35.33 -7.55
N GLY A 150 5.59 -35.25 -6.86
CA GLY A 150 5.72 -35.68 -5.47
C GLY A 150 4.92 -34.79 -4.53
N ILE A 151 5.03 -33.47 -4.71
CA ILE A 151 4.30 -32.47 -3.91
C ILE A 151 2.78 -32.64 -4.07
N VAL A 152 2.30 -32.88 -5.29
CA VAL A 152 0.88 -33.14 -5.54
C VAL A 152 0.43 -34.42 -4.83
N ALA A 153 1.25 -35.48 -4.86
CA ALA A 153 0.93 -36.75 -4.21
C ALA A 153 0.93 -36.66 -2.68
N GLU A 154 1.85 -35.89 -2.10
CA GLU A 154 1.92 -35.63 -0.66
C GLU A 154 0.79 -34.71 -0.22
N PHE A 155 0.54 -33.64 -0.98
CA PHE A 155 -0.52 -32.71 -0.68
C PHE A 155 -1.86 -33.43 -0.75
N GLN A 156 -2.16 -34.20 -1.80
CA GLN A 156 -3.48 -34.79 -2.07
C GLN A 156 -4.58 -33.72 -2.27
N PRO A 157 -4.51 -32.92 -3.36
CA PRO A 157 -5.56 -31.96 -3.71
C PRO A 157 -6.95 -32.59 -3.82
N GLY A 158 -7.97 -31.91 -3.31
CA GLY A 158 -9.35 -32.41 -3.27
C GLY A 158 -10.40 -31.28 -3.17
N PRO A 159 -11.69 -31.63 -3.06
CA PRO A 159 -12.75 -30.65 -2.81
C PRO A 159 -12.46 -29.83 -1.54
N GLY A 160 -12.51 -28.50 -1.64
CA GLY A 160 -12.18 -27.59 -0.53
C GLY A 160 -10.69 -27.53 -0.15
N ARG A 161 -9.81 -28.21 -0.90
CA ARG A 161 -8.36 -28.25 -0.67
C ARG A 161 -7.62 -28.30 -2.01
N ARG A 162 -7.64 -27.18 -2.72
CA ARG A 162 -7.09 -27.07 -4.08
C ARG A 162 -5.63 -26.65 -4.07
N LEU A 163 -4.90 -27.04 -5.11
CA LEU A 163 -3.50 -26.67 -5.30
C LEU A 163 -3.35 -25.83 -6.56
N GLY A 164 -2.92 -24.58 -6.40
CA GLY A 164 -2.47 -23.72 -7.50
C GLY A 164 -0.96 -23.78 -7.64
N VAL A 165 -0.44 -23.72 -8.86
CA VAL A 165 1.00 -23.70 -9.12
C VAL A 165 1.30 -22.65 -10.19
N LEU A 166 2.14 -21.68 -9.86
CA LEU A 166 2.70 -20.71 -10.79
C LEU A 166 4.13 -21.14 -11.16
N VAL A 167 4.37 -21.32 -12.44
CA VAL A 167 5.69 -21.68 -12.98
C VAL A 167 6.20 -20.64 -13.97
N ASP A 168 7.51 -20.57 -14.11
CA ASP A 168 8.15 -19.68 -15.06
C ASP A 168 8.06 -20.30 -16.46
N HIS A 169 7.74 -19.49 -17.47
CA HIS A 169 7.97 -19.80 -18.88
C HIS A 169 7.47 -21.20 -19.34
N LEU A 170 6.19 -21.52 -19.11
CA LEU A 170 5.59 -22.78 -19.57
C LEU A 170 5.40 -22.80 -21.10
N VAL A 171 6.37 -23.34 -21.83
CA VAL A 171 6.36 -23.38 -23.31
C VAL A 171 5.91 -24.74 -23.84
N ASP A 172 5.05 -24.76 -24.85
CA ASP A 172 4.59 -25.99 -25.50
C ASP A 172 5.75 -26.91 -25.93
N GLY A 173 5.62 -28.19 -25.59
CA GLY A 173 6.63 -29.22 -25.90
C GLY A 173 7.84 -29.26 -24.96
N SER A 174 7.92 -28.34 -24.00
CA SER A 174 8.95 -28.33 -22.95
C SER A 174 8.83 -29.50 -21.96
N LYS A 175 9.83 -29.66 -21.09
CA LYS A 175 9.79 -30.69 -20.02
C LYS A 175 8.72 -30.33 -18.99
N GLU A 176 8.64 -29.05 -18.69
CA GLU A 176 7.73 -28.39 -17.77
C GLU A 176 6.28 -28.67 -18.17
N THR A 177 5.94 -28.49 -19.45
CA THR A 177 4.60 -28.80 -19.98
C THR A 177 4.29 -30.30 -19.89
N ARG A 178 5.27 -31.19 -20.09
CA ARG A 178 5.04 -32.64 -19.93
C ARG A 178 4.73 -33.01 -18.48
N ILE A 179 5.42 -32.39 -17.52
CA ILE A 179 5.17 -32.59 -16.08
C ILE A 179 3.77 -32.07 -15.72
N ALA A 180 3.42 -30.86 -16.17
CA ALA A 180 2.10 -30.27 -15.92
C ALA A 180 0.97 -31.14 -16.50
N GLU A 181 1.15 -31.66 -17.72
CA GLU A 181 0.22 -32.60 -18.36
C GLU A 181 0.08 -33.91 -17.59
N ALA A 182 1.19 -34.45 -17.07
CA ALA A 182 1.17 -35.68 -16.28
C ALA A 182 0.37 -35.48 -14.98
N VAL A 183 0.59 -34.36 -14.28
CA VAL A 183 -0.18 -34.01 -13.08
C VAL A 183 -1.66 -33.83 -13.40
N ARG A 184 -1.98 -33.13 -14.49
CA ARG A 184 -3.37 -32.89 -14.92
C ARG A 184 -4.12 -34.18 -15.24
N ARG A 185 -3.44 -35.19 -15.80
CA ARG A 185 -4.02 -36.51 -16.09
C ARG A 185 -4.02 -37.45 -14.90
N GLY A 186 -3.30 -37.09 -13.83
CA GLY A 186 -3.21 -37.86 -12.60
C GLY A 186 -4.48 -37.78 -11.74
N PRO A 187 -4.52 -38.54 -10.64
CA PRO A 187 -5.70 -38.66 -9.77
C PRO A 187 -6.12 -37.33 -9.11
N TYR A 188 -5.18 -36.39 -8.95
CA TYR A 188 -5.41 -35.09 -8.32
C TYR A 188 -5.59 -33.93 -9.33
N GLY A 189 -5.59 -34.23 -10.63
CA GLY A 189 -5.60 -33.22 -11.69
C GLY A 189 -6.82 -32.30 -11.66
N ALA A 190 -8.00 -32.81 -11.27
CA ALA A 190 -9.22 -32.00 -11.17
C ALA A 190 -9.16 -30.90 -10.08
N HIS A 191 -8.25 -31.04 -9.13
CA HIS A 191 -8.06 -30.13 -8.00
C HIS A 191 -6.68 -29.47 -7.99
N THR A 192 -5.94 -29.60 -9.10
CA THR A 192 -4.64 -28.96 -9.31
C THR A 192 -4.67 -28.08 -10.55
N LEU A 193 -4.35 -26.80 -10.41
CA LEU A 193 -4.20 -25.87 -11.53
C LEU A 193 -2.74 -25.45 -11.63
N ILE A 194 -2.14 -25.66 -12.80
CA ILE A 194 -0.76 -25.26 -13.10
C ILE A 194 -0.86 -24.22 -14.20
N VAL A 195 -0.34 -23.02 -13.94
CA VAL A 195 -0.28 -21.95 -14.92
C VAL A 195 1.14 -21.43 -15.03
N GLY A 196 1.52 -20.99 -16.23
CA GLY A 196 2.80 -20.34 -16.47
C GLY A 196 2.62 -18.88 -16.88
N HIS A 197 3.60 -18.04 -16.56
CA HIS A 197 3.68 -16.70 -17.13
C HIS A 197 4.53 -16.70 -18.42
N PRO A 198 4.28 -15.78 -19.38
CA PRO A 198 4.96 -15.80 -20.68
C PRO A 198 6.40 -15.30 -20.64
N TYR A 199 6.86 -14.84 -19.47
CA TYR A 199 8.19 -14.27 -19.29
C TYR A 199 9.25 -15.33 -19.07
N VAL A 200 10.48 -15.00 -19.45
CA VAL A 200 11.66 -15.84 -19.17
C VAL A 200 11.94 -15.91 -17.67
N ASP A 201 11.63 -14.83 -16.94
CA ASP A 201 11.82 -14.69 -15.51
C ASP A 201 10.86 -13.64 -14.96
N ILE A 202 10.44 -13.79 -13.71
CA ILE A 202 9.48 -12.90 -13.03
C ILE A 202 9.90 -11.42 -13.03
N TRP A 203 11.21 -11.11 -13.10
CA TRP A 203 11.67 -9.73 -13.21
C TRP A 203 11.03 -9.00 -14.40
N GLN A 204 10.84 -9.70 -15.52
CA GLN A 204 10.28 -9.14 -16.74
C GLN A 204 8.79 -8.77 -16.60
N ALA A 205 8.09 -9.34 -15.61
CA ALA A 205 6.70 -9.02 -15.33
C ALA A 205 6.52 -7.64 -14.68
N VAL A 206 7.60 -7.00 -14.22
CA VAL A 206 7.57 -5.61 -13.76
C VAL A 206 7.64 -4.68 -14.97
N LYS A 207 6.71 -3.72 -15.06
CA LYS A 207 6.65 -2.78 -16.19
C LYS A 207 7.98 -2.03 -16.33
N PRO A 208 8.60 -2.01 -17.54
CA PRO A 208 9.89 -1.35 -17.77
C PRO A 208 9.94 0.11 -17.30
N GLY A 209 8.83 0.84 -17.47
CA GLY A 209 8.72 2.24 -17.08
C GLY A 209 8.99 2.49 -15.59
N ARG A 210 8.78 1.50 -14.71
CA ARG A 210 9.09 1.57 -13.27
C ARG A 210 10.58 1.69 -12.99
N LEU A 211 11.39 1.25 -13.94
CA LEU A 211 12.84 1.29 -13.89
C LEU A 211 13.43 2.38 -14.80
N GLY A 212 12.59 3.24 -15.37
CA GLY A 212 13.01 4.24 -16.35
C GLY A 212 13.39 3.64 -17.71
N LEU A 213 12.96 2.40 -17.97
CA LEU A 213 13.24 1.69 -19.23
C LEU A 213 12.05 1.86 -20.19
N LYS A 214 12.35 1.94 -21.49
CA LYS A 214 11.32 1.86 -22.54
C LYS A 214 10.85 0.41 -22.75
N ALA A 215 11.77 -0.53 -22.64
CA ALA A 215 11.52 -1.97 -22.74
C ALA A 215 12.66 -2.70 -22.00
N TRP A 216 12.41 -3.94 -21.57
CA TRP A 216 13.45 -4.81 -21.05
C TRP A 216 14.50 -5.12 -22.13
N PRO A 217 15.81 -5.17 -21.79
CA PRO A 217 16.85 -5.63 -22.72
C PRO A 217 16.56 -7.05 -23.23
N LYS A 218 16.85 -7.30 -24.51
CA LYS A 218 16.75 -8.64 -25.09
C LYS A 218 18.04 -9.41 -24.82
N ILE A 219 17.94 -10.48 -24.04
CA ILE A 219 19.08 -11.33 -23.69
C ILE A 219 19.10 -12.57 -24.60
N PRO A 220 20.25 -12.90 -25.22
CA PRO A 220 20.40 -14.14 -25.98
C PRO A 220 20.13 -15.38 -25.11
N ARG A 221 19.50 -16.42 -25.70
CA ARG A 221 19.11 -17.64 -24.96
C ARG A 221 20.27 -18.44 -24.36
N ASN A 222 21.50 -18.24 -24.85
CA ASN A 222 22.70 -18.90 -24.36
C ASN A 222 23.36 -18.16 -23.18
N VAL A 223 22.77 -17.07 -22.71
CA VAL A 223 23.24 -16.30 -21.55
C VAL A 223 22.21 -16.47 -20.43
N GLU A 224 22.69 -16.71 -19.21
CA GLU A 224 21.81 -16.71 -18.04
C GLU A 224 21.10 -15.35 -17.95
N TRP A 225 19.78 -15.39 -17.88
CA TRP A 225 18.95 -14.23 -18.18
C TRP A 225 19.15 -13.11 -17.15
N LYS A 226 19.21 -13.42 -15.85
CA LYS A 226 19.38 -12.40 -14.79
C LYS A 226 20.74 -11.72 -14.88
N HIS A 227 21.80 -12.48 -15.13
CA HIS A 227 23.14 -11.98 -15.38
C HIS A 227 23.16 -11.10 -16.63
N GLY A 228 22.56 -11.55 -17.73
CA GLY A 228 22.47 -10.78 -18.98
C GLY A 228 21.74 -9.44 -18.80
N ILE A 229 20.63 -9.43 -18.05
CA ILE A 229 19.90 -8.20 -17.71
C ILE A 229 20.77 -7.25 -16.89
N CYS A 230 21.42 -7.75 -15.84
CA CYS A 230 22.29 -6.92 -15.02
C CYS A 230 23.44 -6.32 -15.84
N ALA A 231 24.09 -7.13 -16.70
CA ALA A 231 25.13 -6.67 -17.60
C ALA A 231 24.62 -5.60 -18.58
N ALA A 232 23.46 -5.82 -19.21
CA ALA A 232 22.86 -4.87 -20.15
C ALA A 232 22.44 -3.54 -19.50
N LEU A 233 22.08 -3.56 -18.21
CA LEU A 233 21.69 -2.38 -17.44
C LEU A 233 22.87 -1.74 -16.68
N GLY A 234 24.08 -2.28 -16.81
CA GLY A 234 25.27 -1.79 -16.12
C GLY A 234 25.23 -1.98 -14.59
N TRP A 235 24.52 -2.99 -14.11
CA TRP A 235 24.43 -3.35 -12.70
C TRP A 235 25.47 -4.42 -12.33
N PRO A 236 25.90 -4.48 -11.06
CA PRO A 236 26.73 -5.59 -10.57
C PRO A 236 26.10 -6.95 -10.88
N HIS A 237 26.94 -7.95 -11.20
CA HIS A 237 26.49 -9.29 -11.63
C HIS A 237 27.56 -10.38 -11.43
N ALA A 238 28.50 -10.19 -10.50
CA ALA A 238 29.59 -11.12 -10.27
C ALA A 238 29.15 -12.39 -9.52
N GLY A 239 28.03 -12.33 -8.79
CA GLY A 239 27.49 -13.50 -8.08
C GLY A 239 26.10 -13.29 -7.50
N GLN A 240 25.66 -14.25 -6.69
CA GLN A 240 24.29 -14.31 -6.17
C GLN A 240 23.88 -13.09 -5.34
N ALA A 241 24.81 -12.49 -4.60
CA ALA A 241 24.56 -11.27 -3.82
C ALA A 241 24.17 -10.09 -4.73
N ASP A 242 24.84 -9.95 -5.88
CA ASP A 242 24.53 -8.91 -6.85
C ASP A 242 23.16 -9.14 -7.50
N ILE A 243 22.85 -10.39 -7.84
CA ILE A 243 21.53 -10.78 -8.37
C ILE A 243 20.41 -10.49 -7.35
N ALA A 244 20.65 -10.80 -6.07
CA ALA A 244 19.70 -10.47 -5.00
C ALA A 244 19.52 -8.95 -4.85
N ALA A 245 20.60 -8.17 -4.94
CA ALA A 245 20.54 -6.71 -4.89
C ALA A 245 19.79 -6.12 -6.10
N ALA A 246 20.01 -6.66 -7.30
CA ALA A 246 19.26 -6.29 -8.49
C ALA A 246 17.77 -6.61 -8.34
N TRP A 247 17.41 -7.76 -7.78
CA TRP A 247 16.02 -8.09 -7.49
C TRP A 247 15.40 -7.11 -6.48
N GLN A 248 16.06 -6.81 -5.36
CA GLN A 248 15.53 -5.84 -4.40
C GLN A 248 15.35 -4.45 -5.03
N ARG A 249 16.28 -4.05 -5.92
CA ARG A 249 16.15 -2.81 -6.69
C ARG A 249 14.92 -2.81 -7.59
N ILE A 250 14.62 -3.92 -8.28
CA ILE A 250 13.45 -4.05 -9.16
C ILE A 250 12.17 -4.07 -8.33
N ARG A 251 12.07 -4.98 -7.37
CA ARG A 251 10.92 -5.19 -6.51
C ARG A 251 10.55 -3.94 -5.71
N GLY A 252 11.54 -3.18 -5.24
CA GLY A 252 11.32 -1.91 -4.55
C GLY A 252 10.67 -0.80 -5.39
N ARG A 253 10.49 -1.00 -6.72
CA ARG A 253 9.76 -0.08 -7.60
C ARG A 253 8.30 -0.46 -7.83
N VAL A 254 7.90 -1.66 -7.42
CA VAL A 254 6.52 -2.15 -7.50
C VAL A 254 5.74 -1.65 -6.29
N ARG A 255 4.68 -0.87 -6.51
CA ARG A 255 3.83 -0.35 -5.42
C ARG A 255 2.55 -1.15 -5.28
N ASP A 256 1.98 -1.52 -6.41
CA ASP A 256 0.71 -2.21 -6.54
C ASP A 256 0.68 -2.95 -7.90
N TRP A 257 -0.40 -3.68 -8.15
CA TRP A 257 -0.63 -4.45 -9.38
C TRP A 257 -0.48 -3.63 -10.66
N THR A 258 -0.73 -2.31 -10.64
CA THR A 258 -0.65 -1.48 -11.86
C THR A 258 0.77 -1.32 -12.37
N ASP A 259 1.78 -1.60 -11.53
CA ASP A 259 3.19 -1.60 -11.88
C ASP A 259 3.64 -2.93 -12.52
N LEU A 260 2.74 -3.91 -12.65
CA LEU A 260 2.99 -5.21 -13.27
C LEU A 260 2.33 -5.32 -14.65
N GLU A 261 2.86 -6.22 -15.46
CA GLU A 261 2.32 -6.55 -16.77
C GLU A 261 1.02 -7.39 -16.64
N PRO A 262 -0.03 -7.11 -17.46
CA PRO A 262 -1.33 -7.77 -17.37
C PRO A 262 -1.28 -9.30 -17.46
N GLU A 263 -0.33 -9.85 -18.20
CA GLU A 263 -0.22 -11.29 -18.40
C GLU A 263 0.16 -12.04 -17.12
N LEU A 264 0.98 -11.44 -16.24
CA LEU A 264 1.24 -12.02 -14.92
C LEU A 264 0.00 -11.89 -14.03
N ILE A 265 -0.62 -10.70 -14.00
CA ILE A 265 -1.80 -10.43 -13.17
C ILE A 265 -2.89 -11.46 -13.47
N GLY A 266 -3.24 -11.65 -14.74
CA GLY A 266 -4.27 -12.62 -15.13
C GLY A 266 -3.97 -14.05 -14.69
N ARG A 267 -2.71 -14.47 -14.68
CA ARG A 267 -2.30 -15.82 -14.22
C ARG A 267 -2.41 -15.96 -12.70
N VAL A 268 -2.03 -14.94 -11.94
CA VAL A 268 -2.15 -14.95 -10.47
C VAL A 268 -3.62 -14.90 -10.05
N GLU A 269 -4.44 -14.04 -10.68
CA GLU A 269 -5.89 -14.00 -10.41
C GLU A 269 -6.56 -15.35 -10.74
N GLU A 270 -6.21 -15.97 -11.86
CA GLU A 270 -6.71 -17.31 -12.23
C GLU A 270 -6.40 -18.37 -11.15
N LEU A 271 -5.20 -18.32 -10.56
CA LEU A 271 -4.83 -19.20 -9.45
C LEU A 271 -5.63 -18.89 -8.18
N ILE A 272 -5.77 -17.61 -7.81
CA ILE A 272 -6.52 -17.18 -6.63
C ILE A 272 -7.98 -17.62 -6.76
N ASP A 273 -8.61 -17.34 -7.90
CA ASP A 273 -9.99 -17.75 -8.18
C ASP A 273 -10.12 -19.27 -8.07
N PHE A 274 -9.17 -20.04 -8.60
CA PHE A 274 -9.20 -21.50 -8.50
C PHE A 274 -9.08 -22.00 -7.06
N VAL A 275 -8.12 -21.51 -6.28
CA VAL A 275 -7.86 -22.07 -4.94
C VAL A 275 -8.87 -21.63 -3.88
N THR A 276 -9.61 -20.56 -4.15
CA THR A 276 -10.65 -20.00 -3.26
C THR A 276 -12.06 -20.50 -3.59
N GLN A 277 -12.23 -21.32 -4.64
CA GLN A 277 -13.54 -21.92 -4.96
C GLN A 277 -14.11 -22.68 -3.76
N PRO A 278 -15.39 -22.50 -3.42
CA PRO A 278 -16.01 -23.24 -2.33
C PRO A 278 -15.96 -24.74 -2.60
N GLY A 279 -15.70 -25.53 -1.55
CA GLY A 279 -15.90 -26.97 -1.59
C GLY A 279 -17.40 -27.23 -1.73
N GLY A 280 -17.81 -27.77 -2.88
CA GLY A 280 -19.18 -28.22 -3.10
C GLY A 280 -19.59 -29.35 -2.16
#